data_AF-A0AA40KDZ9-F1
#
_entry.id   AF-A0AA40KDZ9-F1
#
_cell.length_a   1.000
_cell.length_b   1.000
_cell.length_c   1.000
_cell.angle_alpha   90.00
_cell.angle_beta   90.00
_cell.angle_gamma   90.00
#
_symmetry.space_group_name_H-M   'P 1'
#
loop_
_entity.id
_entity.type
_entity.pdbx_description
1 polymer ?
#
loop_
_entity_poly.entity_id
_entity_poly.type
_entity_poly.pdbx_seq_one_letter_code
_entity_poly.pdbx_strand_id
1 'polypeptide(L)'
;MISTEDEEVKLIERISTAAARGQVEKWLIELETIMRKSIRKEVMLAIQAYPIKLRKVWVLEWPGQTILCVGKMYWTLRIEESMLFDVEGLKKYLEQCQTELNDIISLIRGKLSKQNRITLGDYRIFNLFSINDQLYLRTRLIFNSFRETNGLFP
;
A
#
# COMPACT_ATOMS: atom_id res chain seq x y z
N MET A 1 -6.26 -15.19 -12.77
CA MET A 1 -7.05 -14.03 -13.23
C MET A 1 -6.09 -12.93 -13.61
N ILE A 2 -6.41 -12.15 -14.63
CA ILE A 2 -5.56 -11.07 -15.14
C ILE A 2 -6.35 -9.78 -15.04
N SER A 3 -5.74 -8.72 -14.51
CA SER A 3 -6.37 -7.39 -14.41
C SER A 3 -6.25 -6.64 -15.74
N THR A 4 -6.94 -5.49 -15.85
CA THR A 4 -6.80 -4.57 -17.00
C THR A 4 -5.37 -4.03 -17.15
N GLU A 5 -4.62 -4.00 -16.05
CA GLU A 5 -3.22 -3.56 -16.01
C GLU A 5 -2.25 -4.74 -16.24
N ASP A 6 -2.69 -5.86 -16.83
CA ASP A 6 -1.90 -7.07 -17.06
C ASP A 6 -1.30 -7.71 -15.78
N GLU A 7 -1.86 -7.41 -14.60
CA GLU A 7 -1.44 -8.07 -13.34
C GLU A 7 -2.07 -9.45 -13.21
N GLU A 8 -1.25 -10.48 -13.06
CA GLU A 8 -1.72 -11.85 -12.87
C GLU A 8 -1.80 -12.22 -11.38
N VAL A 9 -2.97 -12.69 -10.95
CA VAL A 9 -3.19 -13.30 -9.64
C VAL A 9 -3.70 -14.73 -9.82
N LYS A 10 -3.04 -15.69 -9.16
CA LYS A 10 -3.44 -17.09 -9.21
C LYS A 10 -4.72 -17.29 -8.39
N LEU A 11 -5.71 -17.94 -9.00
CA LEU A 11 -6.92 -18.33 -8.28
C LEU A 11 -6.59 -19.45 -7.29
N ILE A 12 -7.17 -19.37 -6.10
CA ILE A 12 -6.94 -20.37 -5.04
C ILE A 12 -7.66 -21.70 -5.29
N GLU A 13 -8.69 -21.69 -6.13
CA GLU A 13 -9.57 -22.82 -6.42
C GLU A 13 -9.82 -22.88 -7.93
N ARG A 14 -10.00 -24.09 -8.47
CA ARG A 14 -10.33 -24.30 -9.88
C ARG A 14 -11.84 -24.37 -10.05
N ILE A 15 -12.36 -23.66 -11.05
CA ILE A 15 -13.80 -23.63 -11.35
C ILE A 15 -14.14 -24.69 -12.38
N SER A 16 -15.26 -25.39 -12.16
CA SER A 16 -15.81 -26.36 -13.09
C SER A 16 -17.06 -25.80 -13.77
N THR A 17 -16.92 -25.34 -15.01
CA THR A 17 -18.05 -24.88 -15.83
C THR A 17 -19.05 -26.01 -16.14
N ALA A 18 -18.57 -27.26 -16.19
CA ALA A 18 -19.42 -28.44 -16.37
C ALA A 18 -20.38 -28.66 -15.19
N ALA A 19 -19.94 -28.35 -13.96
CA ALA A 19 -20.79 -28.46 -12.76
C ALA A 19 -21.98 -27.48 -12.78
N ALA A 20 -21.84 -26.36 -13.51
CA ALA A 20 -22.91 -25.40 -13.70
C ALA A 20 -23.95 -25.81 -14.77
N ARG A 21 -23.74 -26.92 -15.48
CA ARG A 21 -24.66 -27.47 -16.52
C ARG A 21 -25.11 -26.42 -17.53
N GLY A 22 -24.20 -25.54 -17.97
CA GLY A 22 -24.47 -24.48 -18.94
C GLY A 22 -25.08 -23.20 -18.36
N GLN A 23 -25.38 -23.13 -17.06
CA GLN A 23 -25.87 -21.90 -16.41
C GLN A 23 -24.71 -20.95 -16.15
N VAL A 24 -24.60 -19.92 -16.99
CA VAL A 24 -23.46 -18.99 -16.98
C VAL A 24 -23.37 -18.19 -15.68
N GLU A 25 -24.50 -17.70 -15.19
CA GLU A 25 -24.57 -16.90 -13.95
C GLU A 25 -24.03 -17.67 -12.74
N LYS A 26 -24.29 -18.98 -12.68
CA LYS A 26 -23.89 -19.82 -11.54
C LYS A 26 -22.37 -19.93 -11.42
N TRP A 27 -21.65 -20.20 -12.52
CA TRP A 27 -20.20 -20.31 -12.47
C TRP A 27 -19.51 -18.93 -12.41
N LEU A 28 -20.15 -17.86 -12.90
CA LEU A 28 -19.65 -16.49 -12.75
C LEU A 28 -19.69 -16.00 -11.29
N ILE A 29 -20.76 -16.29 -10.55
CA ILE A 29 -20.85 -15.95 -9.12
C ILE A 29 -19.79 -16.71 -8.31
N GLU A 30 -19.58 -17.98 -8.64
CA GLU A 30 -18.52 -18.81 -8.04
C GLU A 30 -17.13 -18.24 -8.36
N LEU A 31 -16.89 -17.85 -9.62
CA LEU A 31 -15.67 -17.16 -10.04
C LEU A 31 -15.42 -15.90 -9.23
N GLU A 32 -16.41 -15.01 -9.13
CA GLU A 32 -16.28 -13.76 -8.38
C GLU A 32 -15.93 -14.03 -6.90
N THR A 33 -16.57 -15.04 -6.30
CA THR A 33 -16.27 -15.45 -4.93
C THR A 33 -14.82 -15.92 -4.78
N ILE A 34 -14.33 -16.74 -5.70
CA ILE A 34 -12.95 -17.23 -5.69
C ILE A 34 -11.95 -16.09 -5.96
N MET A 35 -12.26 -15.15 -6.86
CA MET A 35 -11.44 -13.97 -7.11
C MET A 35 -11.27 -13.14 -5.83
N ARG A 36 -12.36 -12.85 -5.11
CA ARG A 36 -12.34 -12.13 -3.82
C ARG A 36 -11.50 -12.85 -2.77
N LYS A 37 -11.68 -14.17 -2.63
CA LYS A 37 -10.86 -14.97 -1.69
C LYS A 37 -9.38 -14.97 -2.06
N SER A 38 -9.06 -15.03 -3.36
CA SER A 38 -7.68 -15.04 -3.85
C SER A 38 -6.96 -13.73 -3.53
N ILE A 39 -7.59 -12.59 -3.81
CA ILE A 39 -7.04 -11.28 -3.43
C ILE A 39 -6.88 -11.16 -1.92
N ARG A 40 -7.88 -11.60 -1.14
CA ARG A 40 -7.79 -11.58 0.33
C ARG A 40 -6.58 -12.38 0.82
N LYS A 41 -6.31 -13.54 0.23
CA LYS A 41 -5.12 -14.35 0.55
C LYS A 41 -3.83 -13.60 0.22
N GLU A 42 -3.71 -13.04 -0.98
CA GLU A 42 -2.53 -12.25 -1.38
C GLU A 42 -2.28 -11.07 -0.42
N VAL A 43 -3.33 -10.34 -0.04
CA VAL A 43 -3.23 -9.24 0.94
C VAL A 43 -2.74 -9.74 2.30
N MET A 44 -3.28 -10.85 2.81
CA MET A 44 -2.84 -11.42 4.09
C MET A 44 -1.37 -11.84 4.08
N LEU A 45 -0.91 -12.45 2.98
CA LEU A 45 0.50 -12.84 2.81
C LEU A 45 1.40 -11.59 2.72
N ALA A 46 0.96 -10.57 1.99
CA ALA A 46 1.68 -9.31 1.85
C ALA A 46 1.85 -8.58 3.19
N ILE A 47 0.81 -8.58 4.04
CA ILE A 47 0.86 -8.04 5.42
C ILE A 47 1.92 -8.78 6.25
N GLN A 48 1.91 -10.12 6.23
CA GLN A 48 2.87 -10.93 6.98
C GLN A 48 4.32 -10.72 6.51
N ALA A 49 4.53 -10.49 5.21
CA ALA A 49 5.86 -10.26 4.65
C ALA A 49 6.38 -8.83 4.85
N TYR A 50 5.49 -7.85 5.07
CA TYR A 50 5.83 -6.43 5.15
C TYR A 50 6.88 -6.08 6.22
N PRO A 51 6.83 -6.60 7.47
CA PRO A 51 7.84 -6.29 8.49
C PRO A 51 9.14 -7.09 8.33
N ILE A 52 9.14 -8.17 7.53
CA ILE A 52 10.26 -9.11 7.42
C ILE A 52 11.20 -8.72 6.26
N LYS A 53 10.63 -8.20 5.17
CA LYS A 53 11.37 -7.93 3.92
C LYS A 53 11.73 -6.45 3.77
N LEU A 54 12.85 -6.19 3.09
CA LEU A 54 13.21 -4.84 2.66
C LEU A 54 12.15 -4.28 1.71
N ARG A 55 11.77 -3.01 1.89
CA ARG A 55 10.73 -2.34 1.10
C ARG A 55 10.92 -2.53 -0.40
N LYS A 56 12.14 -2.26 -0.90
CA LYS A 56 12.52 -2.37 -2.32
C LYS A 56 12.34 -3.77 -2.91
N VAL A 57 12.42 -4.82 -2.09
CA VAL A 57 12.19 -6.20 -2.53
C VAL A 57 10.70 -6.52 -2.44
N TRP A 58 10.07 -6.16 -1.33
CA TRP A 58 8.65 -6.42 -1.07
C TRP A 58 7.76 -5.83 -2.18
N VAL A 59 8.02 -4.60 -2.64
CA VAL A 59 7.22 -3.94 -3.69
C VAL A 59 7.30 -4.62 -5.08
N LEU A 60 8.20 -5.58 -5.29
CA LEU A 60 8.34 -6.30 -6.55
C LEU A 60 7.66 -7.68 -6.52
N GLU A 61 7.23 -8.14 -5.35
CA GLU A 61 6.73 -9.50 -5.15
C GLU A 61 5.19 -9.58 -5.13
N TRP A 62 4.51 -8.45 -4.96
CA TRP A 62 3.06 -8.40 -4.77
C TRP A 62 2.36 -7.66 -5.91
N PRO A 63 1.08 -7.97 -6.17
CA PRO A 63 0.25 -7.18 -7.10
C PRO A 63 0.14 -5.72 -6.64
N GLY A 64 0.02 -4.78 -7.58
CA GLY A 64 0.02 -3.35 -7.29
C GLY A 64 -1.11 -2.90 -6.38
N GLN A 65 -2.31 -3.43 -6.56
CA GLN A 65 -3.43 -3.13 -5.65
C GLN A 65 -3.17 -3.64 -4.22
N THR A 66 -2.51 -4.79 -4.08
CA THR A 66 -2.10 -5.32 -2.78
C THR A 66 -1.04 -4.43 -2.13
N ILE A 67 -0.04 -3.98 -2.91
CA ILE A 67 1.01 -3.06 -2.46
C ILE A 67 0.40 -1.76 -1.92
N LEU A 68 -0.53 -1.17 -2.67
CA LEU A 68 -1.20 0.08 -2.28
C LEU A 68 -2.06 -0.09 -1.03
N CYS A 69 -2.81 -1.20 -0.93
CA CYS A 69 -3.67 -1.48 0.21
C CYS A 69 -2.84 -1.66 1.50
N VAL A 70 -1.84 -2.53 1.47
CA VAL A 70 -0.99 -2.82 2.63
C VAL A 70 -0.10 -1.61 2.97
N GLY A 71 0.39 -0.89 1.95
CA GLY A 71 1.14 0.35 2.14
C GLY A 71 0.34 1.42 2.88
N LYS A 72 -0.93 1.64 2.50
CA LYS A 72 -1.85 2.54 3.21
C LYS A 72 -2.07 2.12 4.66
N MET A 73 -2.32 0.84 4.88
CA MET A 73 -2.55 0.29 6.23
C MET A 73 -1.35 0.54 7.15
N TYR A 74 -0.15 0.20 6.71
CA TYR A 74 1.05 0.42 7.51
C TYR A 74 1.41 1.90 7.64
N TRP A 75 1.16 2.72 6.63
CA TRP A 75 1.35 4.15 6.75
C TRP A 75 0.47 4.73 7.87
N THR A 76 -0.82 4.40 7.89
CA THR A 76 -1.74 4.86 8.95
C THR A 76 -1.25 4.40 10.32
N LEU A 77 -0.91 3.11 10.47
CA LEU A 77 -0.39 2.56 11.72
C LEU A 77 0.87 3.30 12.20
N ARG A 78 1.84 3.50 11.31
CA ARG A 78 3.12 4.15 11.65
C ARG A 78 2.94 5.62 12.01
N ILE A 79 2.01 6.31 11.36
CA ILE A 79 1.67 7.69 11.69
C ILE A 79 1.08 7.76 13.10
N GLU A 80 0.10 6.91 13.41
CA GLU A 80 -0.51 6.84 14.74
C GLU A 80 0.55 6.52 15.81
N GLU A 81 1.45 5.57 15.56
CA GLU A 81 2.58 5.27 16.45
C GLU A 81 3.53 6.46 16.62
N SER A 82 3.84 7.18 15.54
CA SER A 82 4.78 8.31 15.54
C SER A 82 4.21 9.53 16.27
N MET A 83 2.89 9.73 16.20
CA MET A 83 2.20 10.83 16.91
C MET A 83 2.32 10.73 18.42
N LEU A 84 2.53 9.52 18.97
CA LEU A 84 2.77 9.34 20.41
C LEU A 84 4.06 10.00 20.91
N PHE A 85 5.00 10.29 20.00
CA PHE A 85 6.28 10.95 20.29
C PHE A 85 6.34 12.37 19.72
N ASP A 86 5.17 12.96 19.44
CA ASP A 86 4.99 14.32 18.96
C ASP A 86 5.81 14.63 17.69
N VAL A 87 6.25 15.87 17.51
CA VAL A 87 7.00 16.34 16.34
C VAL A 87 8.25 15.50 16.06
N GLU A 88 8.94 15.01 17.09
CA GLU A 88 10.18 14.24 16.91
C GLU A 88 9.92 12.84 16.34
N GLY A 89 8.84 12.18 16.80
CA GLY A 89 8.39 10.91 16.19
C GLY A 89 8.07 11.07 14.71
N LEU A 90 7.33 12.14 14.37
CA LEU A 90 6.97 12.42 12.98
C LEU A 90 8.18 12.75 12.09
N LYS A 91 9.19 13.46 12.60
CA LYS A 91 10.44 13.71 11.87
C LYS A 91 11.18 12.42 11.56
N LYS A 92 11.36 11.56 12.56
CA LYS A 92 12.06 10.28 12.39
C LYS A 92 11.35 9.40 11.35
N TYR A 93 10.01 9.36 11.39
CA TYR A 93 9.26 8.61 10.39
C TYR A 93 9.32 9.26 8.99
N LEU A 94 9.35 10.59 8.90
CA LEU A 94 9.55 11.29 7.63
C LEU A 94 10.91 10.95 6.99
N GLU A 95 12.00 10.89 7.77
CA GLU A 95 13.32 10.48 7.28
C GLU A 95 13.31 9.04 6.75
N GLN A 96 12.59 8.15 7.43
CA GLN A 96 12.38 6.78 6.95
C GLN A 96 11.62 6.76 5.63
N CYS A 97 10.49 7.48 5.52
CA CYS A 97 9.70 7.59 4.29
C CYS A 97 10.54 8.13 3.11
N GLN A 98 11.40 9.12 3.35
CA GLN A 98 12.31 9.66 2.33
C GLN A 98 13.33 8.63 1.86
N THR A 99 13.88 7.85 2.79
CA THR A 99 14.82 6.75 2.48
C THR A 99 14.13 5.69 1.62
N GLU A 100 12.94 5.23 2.03
CA GLU A 100 12.15 4.25 1.27
C GLU A 100 11.76 4.79 -0.12
N LEU A 101 11.39 6.06 -0.24
CA LEU A 101 11.09 6.70 -1.51
C LEU A 101 12.32 6.73 -2.45
N ASN A 102 13.49 7.07 -1.93
CA ASN A 102 14.72 7.09 -2.72
C ASN A 102 15.09 5.69 -3.25
N ASP A 103 14.91 4.66 -2.43
CA ASP A 103 15.10 3.27 -2.85
C ASP A 103 14.15 2.90 -4.01
N ILE A 104 12.88 3.30 -3.92
CA ILE A 104 11.88 3.07 -4.98
C ILE A 104 12.22 3.85 -6.25
N ILE A 105 12.64 5.11 -6.13
CA ILE A 105 13.08 5.91 -7.27
C ILE A 105 14.28 5.26 -7.96
N SER A 106 15.24 4.73 -7.19
CA SER A 106 16.39 4.00 -7.70
C SER A 106 15.97 2.75 -8.48
N LEU A 107 15.00 1.99 -7.97
CA LEU A 107 14.41 0.85 -8.68
C LEU A 107 13.79 1.27 -10.01
N ILE A 108 12.97 2.34 -10.02
CA ILE A 108 12.30 2.84 -11.23
C ILE A 108 13.29 3.28 -12.31
N ARG A 109 14.43 3.86 -11.89
CA ARG A 109 15.53 4.25 -12.79
C ARG A 109 16.33 3.06 -13.34
N GLY A 110 16.22 1.89 -12.72
CA GLY A 110 16.85 0.66 -13.16
C GLY A 110 16.15 -0.04 -14.33
N LYS A 111 16.61 -1.26 -14.65
CA LYS A 111 15.94 -2.15 -15.60
C LYS A 111 14.81 -2.89 -14.91
N LEU A 112 13.58 -2.42 -15.11
CA LEU A 112 12.35 -3.08 -14.65
C LEU A 112 11.49 -3.52 -15.83
N SER A 113 10.70 -4.58 -15.61
CA SER A 113 9.62 -4.98 -16.52
C SER A 113 8.62 -3.83 -16.67
N LYS A 114 7.89 -3.80 -17.80
CA LYS A 114 6.85 -2.79 -18.04
C LYS A 114 5.83 -2.76 -16.90
N GLN A 115 5.43 -3.94 -16.41
CA GLN A 115 4.50 -4.09 -15.29
C GLN A 115 5.01 -3.44 -14.01
N ASN A 116 6.22 -3.80 -13.59
CA ASN A 116 6.77 -3.29 -12.34
C ASN A 116 6.96 -1.77 -12.39
N ARG A 117 7.17 -1.16 -13.57
CA ARG A 117 7.25 0.29 -13.71
C ARG A 117 5.91 0.99 -13.48
N ILE A 118 4.80 0.42 -13.96
CA ILE A 118 3.46 0.98 -13.74
C ILE A 118 3.12 0.90 -12.26
N THR A 119 3.23 -0.29 -11.68
CA THR A 119 2.97 -0.54 -10.26
C THR A 119 3.83 0.32 -9.34
N LEU A 120 5.14 0.45 -9.62
CA LEU A 120 6.03 1.31 -8.83
C LEU A 120 5.79 2.80 -9.10
N GLY A 121 5.29 3.17 -10.27
CA GLY A 121 4.88 4.54 -10.58
C GLY A 121 3.74 4.99 -9.66
N ASP A 122 2.70 4.16 -9.54
CA ASP A 122 1.56 4.43 -8.66
C ASP A 122 1.98 4.41 -7.19
N TYR A 123 2.83 3.46 -6.80
CA TYR A 123 3.35 3.40 -5.45
C TYR A 123 4.25 4.60 -5.09
N ARG A 124 5.02 5.13 -6.05
CA ARG A 124 5.79 6.38 -5.88
C ARG A 124 4.87 7.56 -5.63
N ILE A 125 3.78 7.67 -6.40
CA ILE A 125 2.78 8.72 -6.22
C ILE A 125 2.16 8.64 -4.83
N PHE A 126 1.78 7.44 -4.38
CA PHE A 126 1.29 7.22 -3.02
C PHE A 126 2.29 7.70 -1.96
N ASN A 127 3.56 7.30 -2.04
CA ASN A 127 4.58 7.72 -1.07
C ASN A 127 4.80 9.24 -1.06
N LEU A 128 4.72 9.90 -2.21
CA LEU A 128 4.78 11.37 -2.29
C LEU A 128 3.60 12.04 -1.58
N PHE A 129 2.38 11.54 -1.77
CA PHE A 129 1.20 12.03 -1.03
C PHE A 129 1.34 11.79 0.47
N SER A 130 1.78 10.61 0.88
CA SER A 130 2.03 10.26 2.29
C SER A 130 3.03 11.21 2.97
N ILE A 131 4.09 11.63 2.27
CA ILE A 131 5.07 12.61 2.77
C ILE A 131 4.44 14.01 2.89
N ASN A 132 3.67 14.43 1.89
CA ASN A 132 2.99 15.74 1.91
C ASN A 132 1.98 15.83 3.06
N ASP A 133 1.21 14.77 3.30
CA ASP A 133 0.25 14.69 4.40
C ASP A 133 0.95 14.76 5.77
N GLN A 134 2.13 14.14 5.92
CA GLN A 134 2.95 14.28 7.13
C GLN A 134 3.42 15.72 7.38
N LEU A 135 3.87 16.42 6.33
CA LEU A 135 4.32 17.81 6.44
C LEU A 135 3.17 18.73 6.88
N TYR A 136 1.96 18.46 6.37
CA TYR A 136 0.74 19.16 6.79
C TYR A 136 0.42 18.91 8.27
N LEU A 137 0.40 17.64 8.71
CA LEU A 137 0.14 17.26 10.10
C LEU A 137 1.15 17.88 11.06
N ARG A 138 2.44 17.89 10.70
CA ARG A 138 3.50 18.56 11.47
C ARG A 138 3.25 20.05 11.63
N THR A 139 2.89 20.75 10.56
CA THR A 139 2.62 22.19 10.59
C THR A 139 1.44 22.49 11.52
N ARG A 140 0.41 21.64 11.49
CA ARG A 140 -0.77 21.75 12.35
C ARG A 140 -0.46 21.48 13.82
N LEU A 141 0.38 20.48 14.13
CA LEU A 141 0.80 20.19 15.50
C LEU A 141 1.65 21.32 16.10
N ILE A 142 2.59 21.85 15.32
CA ILE A 142 3.39 23.02 15.74
C ILE A 142 2.47 24.22 16.01
N PHE A 143 1.50 24.47 15.13
CA PHE A 143 0.56 25.58 15.31
C PHE A 143 -0.35 25.38 16.55
N ASN A 144 -0.82 24.16 16.79
CA ASN A 144 -1.62 23.85 17.98
C ASN A 144 -0.80 23.97 19.27
N SER A 145 0.43 23.46 19.30
CA SER A 145 1.35 23.61 20.42
C SER A 145 1.66 25.08 20.69
N PHE A 146 1.92 25.88 19.64
CA PHE A 146 2.11 27.32 19.75
C PHE A 146 0.86 28.03 20.28
N ARG A 147 -0.34 27.58 19.88
CA ARG A 147 -1.61 28.12 20.36
C ARG A 147 -1.84 27.82 21.84
N GLU A 148 -1.51 26.62 22.29
CA GLU A 148 -1.58 26.20 23.70
C GLU A 148 -0.56 26.95 24.57
N THR A 149 0.68 27.14 24.09
CA THR A 149 1.72 27.87 24.85
C THR A 149 1.46 29.37 24.96
N ASN A 150 0.79 29.98 23.99
CA ASN A 150 0.55 31.43 23.98
C ASN A 150 -0.85 31.83 24.47
N GLY A 151 -1.64 30.89 25.01
CA GLY A 151 -2.96 31.19 25.58
C GLY A 151 -3.96 31.77 24.57
N LEU A 152 -3.70 31.62 23.27
CA LEU A 152 -4.54 32.12 22.18
C LEU A 152 -5.66 31.12 21.88
N PHE A 153 -6.55 30.90 22.84
CA PHE A 153 -7.87 30.34 22.53
C PHE A 153 -8.88 31.50 22.39
N PRO A 154 -9.79 31.49 21.41
CA PRO A 154 -11.07 32.17 21.59
C PRO A 154 -11.89 31.48 22.70
#